data_AF-A0A965AZW7-F1
#
_entry.id   AF-A0A965AZW7-F1
#
_cell.length_a   1.000
_cell.length_b   1.000
_cell.length_c   1.000
_cell.angle_alpha   90.00
_cell.angle_beta   90.00
_cell.angle_gamma   90.00
#
_symmetry.space_group_name_H-M   'P 1'
#
loop_
_entity.id
_entity.type
_entity.pdbx_description
1 polymer ?
#
loop_
_entity_poly.entity_id
_entity_poly.type
_entity_poly.pdbx_seq_one_letter_code
_entity_poly.pdbx_strand_id
1 'polypeptide(L)'
;MLVNSPISQRMTNEDEGLVAAKRFLQVDGIDVAQDVNTVTYVRSLFDRHQIIEAEGAQTESLFTGPEALKSVTAEARAEILAVLVPRRARGNSASFPRAA
;
A
#
# COMPACT_ATOMS: atom_id res chain seq x y z
N MET A 1 6.11 -2.57 2.32
CA MET A 1 6.63 -3.21 3.54
C MET A 1 7.39 -2.19 4.35
N LEU A 2 7.01 -2.02 5.61
CA LEU A 2 7.65 -1.09 6.55
C LEU A 2 9.02 -1.63 6.94
N VAL A 3 10.03 -0.76 6.92
CA VAL A 3 11.39 -1.05 7.39
C VAL A 3 11.84 0.03 8.34
N ASN A 4 12.31 -0.37 9.50
CA ASN A 4 12.95 0.51 10.48
C ASN A 4 14.44 0.20 10.50
N SER A 5 15.28 1.15 10.09
CA SER A 5 16.73 0.94 10.06
C SER A 5 17.52 2.26 10.03
N PRO A 6 18.79 2.25 10.48
CA PRO A 6 19.69 3.39 10.29
C PRO A 6 19.93 3.75 8.81
N ILE A 7 19.64 2.84 7.87
CA ILE A 7 19.71 3.14 6.43
C ILE A 7 18.51 4.00 6.01
N SER A 8 17.30 3.68 6.49
CA SER A 8 16.09 4.48 6.26
C SER A 8 16.29 5.93 6.70
N GLN A 9 16.81 6.14 7.92
CA GLN A 9 17.11 7.46 8.46
C GLN A 9 18.11 8.22 7.59
N ARG A 10 19.17 7.56 7.12
CA ARG A 10 20.18 8.20 6.26
C ARG A 10 19.66 8.56 4.86
N MET A 11 18.76 7.75 4.31
CA MET A 11 18.23 7.95 2.96
C MET A 11 17.07 8.94 2.90
N THR A 12 16.28 9.02 3.97
CA THR A 12 14.99 9.73 3.97
C THR A 12 14.81 10.74 5.10
N ASN A 13 15.75 10.79 6.06
CA ASN A 13 15.64 11.52 7.33
C ASN A 13 14.48 11.05 8.24
N GLU A 14 13.89 9.89 7.95
CA GLU A 14 12.86 9.25 8.77
C GLU A 14 13.32 7.85 9.20
N ASP A 15 13.03 7.47 10.45
CA ASP A 15 13.49 6.20 11.03
C ASP A 15 12.87 5.00 10.33
N GLU A 16 11.69 5.22 9.73
CA GLU A 16 10.89 4.23 9.05
C GLU A 16 10.61 4.60 7.59
N GLY A 17 10.61 3.59 6.74
CA GLY A 17 10.31 3.75 5.32
C GLY A 17 9.49 2.59 4.77
N LEU A 18 8.79 2.83 3.67
CA LEU A 18 8.07 1.79 2.94
C LEU A 18 8.85 1.38 1.70
N VAL A 19 9.16 0.08 1.62
CA VAL A 19 9.88 -0.53 0.49
C VAL A 19 8.98 -1.54 -0.20
N ALA A 20 9.05 -1.58 -1.53
CA ALA A 20 8.28 -2.54 -2.34
C ALA A 20 8.69 -3.98 -2.02
N ALA A 21 7.71 -4.86 -1.78
CA ALA A 21 7.92 -6.26 -1.39
C ALA A 21 8.88 -7.02 -2.33
N LYS A 22 8.80 -6.78 -3.64
CA LYS A 22 9.70 -7.39 -4.64
C LYS A 22 11.20 -7.11 -4.43
N ARG A 23 11.56 -6.09 -3.64
CA ARG A 23 12.96 -5.77 -3.32
C ARG A 23 13.52 -6.66 -2.22
N PHE A 24 12.67 -7.41 -1.52
CA PHE A 24 13.07 -8.31 -0.45
C PHE A 24 13.41 -9.73 -0.91
N LEU A 25 13.33 -10.03 -2.21
CA LEU A 25 13.68 -11.34 -2.77
C LEU A 25 15.17 -11.74 -2.58
N GLN A 26 15.98 -10.86 -1.99
CA GLN A 26 17.38 -11.12 -1.61
C GLN A 26 17.53 -11.46 -0.13
N VAL A 27 16.43 -11.46 0.64
CA VAL A 27 16.40 -11.75 2.07
C VAL A 27 15.95 -13.20 2.25
N ASP A 28 16.69 -13.95 3.07
CA ASP A 28 16.35 -15.34 3.39
C ASP A 28 14.92 -15.44 3.96
N GLY A 29 14.13 -16.36 3.41
CA GLY A 29 12.74 -16.60 3.79
C GLY A 29 11.70 -15.79 3.00
N ILE A 30 12.10 -15.02 1.99
CA ILE A 30 11.18 -14.30 1.10
C ILE A 30 11.43 -14.73 -0.35
N ASP A 31 10.54 -15.58 -0.85
CA ASP A 31 10.67 -16.20 -2.17
C ASP A 31 9.47 -15.91 -3.07
N VAL A 32 9.68 -16.04 -4.38
CA VAL A 32 8.57 -16.09 -5.34
C VAL A 32 7.91 -17.46 -5.22
N ALA A 33 6.65 -17.49 -4.78
CA ALA A 33 5.88 -18.72 -4.72
C ALA A 33 5.65 -19.29 -6.14
N GLN A 34 6.31 -20.41 -6.46
CA GLN A 34 6.22 -21.08 -7.77
C GLN A 34 5.22 -22.25 -7.77
N ASP A 35 4.78 -22.67 -6.60
CA ASP A 35 3.88 -23.79 -6.33
C ASP A 35 2.40 -23.36 -6.18
N VAL A 36 2.09 -22.11 -6.57
CA VAL A 36 0.74 -21.54 -6.50
C VAL A 36 0.02 -21.67 -7.83
N ASN A 37 -0.96 -22.57 -7.89
CA ASN A 37 -1.73 -22.83 -9.10
C ASN A 37 -2.93 -21.88 -9.29
N THR A 38 -3.36 -21.18 -8.24
CA THR A 38 -4.53 -20.31 -8.28
C THR A 38 -4.33 -19.13 -7.34
N VAL A 39 -4.75 -17.94 -7.80
CA VAL A 39 -4.70 -16.71 -7.03
C VAL A 39 -6.10 -16.11 -6.96
N THR A 40 -6.56 -15.79 -5.76
CA THR A 40 -7.78 -15.03 -5.56
C THR A 40 -7.45 -13.55 -5.44
N TYR A 41 -7.94 -12.74 -6.37
CA TYR A 41 -7.72 -11.30 -6.35
C TYR A 41 -8.85 -10.58 -5.61
N VAL A 42 -8.54 -10.02 -4.44
CA VAL A 42 -9.47 -9.23 -3.62
C VAL A 42 -9.05 -7.76 -3.65
N ARG A 43 -10.00 -6.86 -3.91
CA ARG A 43 -9.77 -5.41 -3.85
C ARG A 43 -10.40 -4.83 -2.59
N SER A 44 -9.56 -4.36 -1.67
CA SER A 44 -10.00 -3.63 -0.48
C SER A 44 -9.77 -2.15 -0.68
N LEU A 45 -10.82 -1.34 -0.51
CA LEU A 45 -10.79 0.11 -0.72
C LEU A 45 -11.12 0.84 0.58
N PHE A 46 -10.21 1.74 0.98
CA PHE A 46 -10.33 2.54 2.19
C PHE A 46 -10.70 4.00 1.86
N ASP A 47 -11.27 4.70 2.84
CA ASP A 47 -11.61 6.13 2.73
C ASP A 47 -10.35 7.02 2.66
N ARG A 48 -9.32 6.62 3.42
CA ARG A 48 -7.99 7.22 3.49
C ARG A 48 -6.92 6.17 3.26
N HIS A 49 -5.71 6.65 2.99
CA HIS A 49 -4.53 5.79 2.94
C HIS A 49 -4.27 5.18 4.32
N GLN A 50 -4.13 3.85 4.39
CA GLN A 50 -3.93 3.12 5.64
C GLN A 50 -2.70 2.21 5.57
N ILE A 51 -2.12 1.94 6.73
CA ILE A 51 -1.19 0.84 6.95
C ILE A 51 -2.01 -0.37 7.38
N ILE A 52 -1.77 -1.50 6.73
CA ILE A 52 -2.41 -2.79 6.99
C ILE A 52 -1.33 -3.85 7.26
N GLU A 53 -1.71 -4.94 7.91
CA GLU A 53 -0.81 -6.08 8.13
C GLU A 53 -1.02 -7.12 7.02
N ALA A 54 0.07 -7.63 6.46
CA ALA A 54 0.09 -8.71 5.48
C ALA A 54 1.22 -9.68 5.84
N GLU A 55 0.88 -10.95 6.11
CA GLU A 55 1.85 -12.00 6.50
C GLU A 55 2.77 -11.57 7.66
N GLY A 56 2.21 -10.88 8.67
CA GLY A 56 2.96 -10.38 9.83
C GLY A 56 3.82 -9.13 9.57
N ALA A 57 3.79 -8.57 8.36
CA ALA A 57 4.51 -7.36 8.01
C ALA A 57 3.55 -6.19 7.73
N GLN A 58 3.90 -4.99 8.21
CA GLN A 58 3.15 -3.78 7.90
C GLN A 58 3.39 -3.36 6.44
N THR A 59 2.31 -3.07 5.73
CA THR A 59 2.33 -2.58 4.34
C THR A 59 1.30 -1.48 4.15
N GLU A 60 1.44 -0.71 3.08
CA GLU A 60 0.48 0.34 2.75
C GLU A 60 -0.63 -0.17 1.83
N SER A 61 -1.84 0.35 2.05
CA SER A 61 -2.94 0.29 1.09
C SER A 61 -2.61 1.08 -0.19
N LEU A 62 -3.33 0.86 -1.29
CA LEU A 62 -3.11 1.67 -2.49
C LEU A 62 -3.52 3.14 -2.28
N PHE A 63 -2.58 4.07 -2.40
CA PHE A 63 -2.90 5.49 -2.51
C PHE A 63 -3.51 5.80 -3.88
N THR A 64 -4.82 6.05 -3.93
CA THR A 64 -5.56 6.35 -5.15
C THR A 64 -5.33 7.80 -5.64
N GLY A 65 -4.07 8.14 -5.91
CA GLY A 65 -3.67 9.37 -6.59
C GLY A 65 -3.81 9.28 -8.12
N PRO A 66 -3.57 10.39 -8.85
CA PRO A 66 -3.73 10.45 -10.31
C PRO A 66 -2.95 9.37 -11.07
N GLU A 67 -1.74 9.02 -10.61
CA GLU A 67 -0.90 8.01 -11.25
C GLU A 67 -1.40 6.58 -10.98
N ALA A 68 -1.83 6.27 -9.76
CA ALA A 68 -2.40 4.96 -9.44
C ALA A 68 -3.70 4.68 -10.21
N LEU A 69 -4.46 5.73 -10.53
CA LEU A 69 -5.67 5.59 -11.34
C LEU A 69 -5.40 5.30 -12.82
N LYS A 70 -4.15 5.47 -13.31
CA LYS A 70 -3.77 5.10 -14.68
C LYS A 70 -3.45 3.62 -14.82
N SER A 71 -3.07 2.93 -13.74
CA SER A 71 -2.71 1.51 -13.76
C SER A 71 -3.89 0.57 -13.55
N VAL A 72 -5.08 1.10 -13.28
CA VAL A 72 -6.33 0.34 -13.11
C VAL A 72 -7.18 0.41 -14.39
N THR A 73 -7.98 -0.62 -14.64
CA THR A 73 -8.89 -0.65 -15.80
C THR A 73 -9.95 0.44 -15.70
N ALA A 74 -10.57 0.78 -16.83
CA ALA A 74 -11.64 1.77 -16.85
C ALA A 74 -12.84 1.35 -15.97
N GLU A 75 -13.20 0.06 -15.94
CA GLU A 75 -14.28 -0.43 -15.07
C GLU A 75 -13.91 -0.31 -13.59
N ALA A 76 -12.71 -0.77 -13.22
CA ALA A 76 -12.24 -0.68 -11.83
C ALA A 76 -12.11 0.78 -11.37
N ARG A 77 -11.69 1.70 -12.25
CA ARG A 77 -11.65 3.13 -11.97
C ARG A 77 -13.04 3.70 -11.69
N ALA A 78 -14.05 3.30 -12.47
CA ALA A 78 -15.42 3.75 -12.27
C ALA A 78 -15.98 3.28 -10.91
N GLU A 79 -15.73 2.01 -10.54
CA GLU A 79 -16.08 1.47 -9.22
C GLU A 79 -15.39 2.24 -8.08
N ILE A 80 -14.07 2.45 -8.20
CA ILE A 80 -13.27 3.19 -7.22
C ILE A 80 -13.83 4.61 -7.01
N LEU A 81 -14.15 5.32 -8.09
CA LEU A 81 -14.68 6.69 -8.01
C LEU A 81 -16.10 6.72 -7.42
N ALA A 82 -16.96 5.77 -7.79
CA ALA A 82 -18.31 5.66 -7.25
C ALA A 82 -18.32 5.45 -5.72
N VAL A 83 -17.34 4.72 -5.19
CA VAL A 83 -17.22 4.46 -3.74
C VAL A 83 -16.48 5.58 -3.00
N LEU A 84 -15.40 6.14 -3.59
CA LEU A 84 -14.57 7.15 -2.94
C LEU A 84 -15.20 8.54 -2.88
N VAL A 85 -15.87 9.00 -3.95
CA VAL A 85 -16.38 10.39 -4.02
C VAL A 85 -17.39 10.67 -2.90
N PRO A 86 -18.38 9.79 -2.63
CA PRO A 86 -19.31 10.00 -1.51
C PRO A 86 -18.65 9.91 -0.13
N ARG A 87 -17.56 9.15 0.01
CA ARG A 87 -16.83 8.99 1.29
C ARG A 87 -15.91 10.17 1.59
N ARG A 88 -15.21 10.71 0.59
CA ARG A 88 -14.35 11.89 0.74
C ARG A 88 -15.12 13.17 1.04
N ALA A 89 -16.34 13.32 0.49
CA ALA A 89 -17.22 14.43 0.83
C ALA A 89 -17.64 14.46 2.32
N ARG A 90 -17.49 13.34 3.05
CA ARG A 90 -17.84 13.20 4.48
C ARG A 90 -16.64 13.32 5.44
N GLY A 91 -15.41 13.45 4.95
CA GLY A 91 -14.19 13.43 5.77
C GLY A 91 -13.28 14.62 5.50
N ASN A 92 -13.21 15.53 6.48
CA ASN A 92 -12.29 16.68 6.51
C ASN A 92 -10.82 16.23 6.52
N SER A 93 -9.96 17.11 5.99
CA SER A 93 -8.50 17.03 5.84
C SER A 93 -7.76 16.22 6.91
N ALA A 94 -6.83 15.36 6.50
CA ALA A 94 -5.95 14.69 7.44
C ALA A 94 -4.53 14.53 6.87
N SER A 95 -3.60 15.18 7.57
CA SER A 95 -2.17 14.91 7.60
C SER A 95 -1.89 13.43 7.87
N PHE A 96 -0.78 12.94 7.32
CA PHE A 96 -0.26 11.61 7.59
C PHE A 96 -0.11 11.37 9.11
N PRO A 97 -0.57 10.24 9.64
CA PRO A 97 -0.13 9.80 10.95
C PRO A 97 1.36 9.52 10.86
N ARG A 98 2.14 10.13 11.75
CA ARG A 98 3.53 9.73 12.00
C ARG A 98 3.49 8.29 12.51
N ALA A 99 4.25 7.41 11.88
CA ALA A 99 4.53 6.12 12.47
C ALA A 99 5.25 6.40 13.81
N ALA A 100 4.76 5.75 14.86
CA ALA A 100 5.16 5.98 16.26
C ALA A 100 6.22 4.96 16.68
#